data_AF-A0A382W4X4-F1
#
_entry.id   AF-A0A382W4X4-F1
#
_cell.length_a   1.000
_cell.length_b   1.000
_cell.length_c   1.000
_cell.angle_alpha   90.00
_cell.angle_beta   90.00
_cell.angle_gamma   90.00
#
_symmetry.space_group_name_H-M   'P 1'
#
loop_
_entity.id
_entity.type
_entity.pdbx_description
1 polymer ?
#
loop_
_entity_poly.entity_id
_entity_poly.type
_entity_poly.pdbx_seq_one_letter_code
_entity_poly.pdbx_strand_id
1 'polypeptide(L)'
;FDVFEPLDRNPYFRIQPDGTTRHVSEITADRAVQFLQTHDRRQPFALSVSFNAPHAEDIDHENHYPWPPALNGLYDNVDILPPPLSGDDVFDAQPDFLKTSLNRQRWFWRWDTPEKYDRNIRAYYRMISGIDQAMGRVLDELERLNLAKNTVVIFSSDNGVYLGSRDFAGKWSHYEESLRVPLIIRDPRRGTDNYGHTVDNMALNLDIPATILDIAGIKQPVSYQGRSLFPFTAGVEVQDWRTEFFIEHLMEFGDNLPKYEGVRDERMVYARYFEQDPVY
;
A
#
# COMPACT_ATOMS: atom_id res chain seq x y z
N PHE A 1 15.34 -3.09 -16.35
CA PHE A 1 14.90 -4.37 -15.77
C PHE A 1 15.36 -5.48 -16.68
N ASP A 2 15.90 -6.57 -16.13
CA ASP A 2 16.24 -7.75 -16.93
C ASP A 2 14.97 -8.49 -17.40
N VAL A 3 13.90 -8.42 -16.60
CA VAL A 3 12.55 -8.92 -16.90
C VAL A 3 11.51 -7.92 -16.40
N PHE A 4 10.49 -7.64 -17.19
CA PHE A 4 9.34 -6.82 -16.79
C PHE A 4 8.05 -7.41 -17.38
N GLU A 5 7.11 -7.76 -16.52
CA GLU A 5 5.83 -8.38 -16.91
C GLU A 5 4.67 -7.56 -16.38
N PRO A 6 4.16 -6.57 -17.13
CA PRO A 6 3.06 -5.75 -16.66
C PRO A 6 1.80 -6.60 -16.46
N LEU A 7 1.06 -6.28 -15.40
CA LEU A 7 -0.27 -6.81 -15.16
C LEU A 7 -1.12 -5.69 -14.58
N ASP A 8 -1.97 -5.09 -15.41
CA ASP A 8 -2.96 -4.14 -14.91
C ASP A 8 -4.02 -4.87 -14.09
N ARG A 9 -4.70 -4.13 -13.20
CA ARG A 9 -5.79 -4.64 -12.39
C ARG A 9 -7.07 -4.86 -13.17
N ASN A 10 -7.34 -4.10 -14.25
CA ASN A 10 -8.67 -4.06 -14.85
C ASN A 10 -8.83 -5.09 -15.97
N PRO A 11 -9.85 -5.97 -15.95
CA PRO A 11 -10.64 -6.40 -14.78
C PRO A 11 -9.83 -7.26 -13.79
N TYR A 12 -10.19 -7.34 -12.50
CA TYR A 12 -9.42 -8.16 -11.53
C TYR A 12 -9.35 -9.65 -11.87
N PHE A 13 -10.25 -10.12 -12.72
CA PHE A 13 -10.35 -11.50 -13.16
C PHE A 13 -9.89 -11.66 -14.61
N ARG A 14 -8.95 -12.58 -14.84
CA ARG A 14 -8.37 -12.88 -16.15
C ARG A 14 -8.78 -14.27 -16.59
N ILE A 15 -9.31 -14.38 -17.80
CA ILE A 15 -9.53 -15.67 -18.46
C ILE A 15 -8.16 -16.25 -18.84
N GLN A 16 -7.88 -17.47 -18.39
CA GLN A 16 -6.67 -18.22 -18.66
C GLN A 16 -6.82 -19.01 -19.98
N PRO A 17 -5.71 -19.51 -20.59
CA PRO A 17 -5.78 -20.28 -21.83
C PRO A 17 -6.63 -21.55 -21.76
N ASP A 18 -6.82 -22.12 -20.57
CA ASP A 18 -7.68 -23.30 -20.33
C ASP A 18 -9.17 -22.95 -20.13
N GLY A 19 -9.53 -21.67 -20.26
CA GLY A 19 -10.89 -21.15 -20.08
C GLY A 19 -11.27 -20.87 -18.62
N THR A 20 -10.43 -21.20 -17.65
CA THR A 20 -10.67 -20.84 -16.25
C THR A 20 -10.47 -19.35 -16.01
N THR A 21 -11.02 -18.83 -14.92
CA THR A 21 -10.84 -17.42 -14.53
C THR A 21 -10.02 -17.34 -13.26
N ARG A 22 -9.04 -16.44 -13.23
CA ARG A 22 -8.15 -16.24 -12.08
C ARG A 22 -8.01 -14.81 -11.68
N HIS A 23 -7.84 -14.57 -10.39
CA HIS A 23 -7.65 -13.23 -9.86
C HIS A 23 -6.23 -12.71 -10.19
N VAL A 24 -6.05 -11.42 -10.41
CA VAL A 24 -4.74 -10.86 -10.79
C VAL A 24 -3.66 -11.07 -9.73
N SER A 25 -3.98 -10.99 -8.43
CA SER A 25 -2.99 -11.27 -7.36
C SER A 25 -2.44 -12.69 -7.41
N GLU A 26 -3.31 -13.60 -7.80
CA GLU A 26 -3.06 -15.03 -7.95
C GLU A 26 -2.09 -15.32 -9.11
N ILE A 27 -2.22 -14.55 -10.20
CA ILE A 27 -1.33 -14.59 -11.38
C ILE A 27 0.00 -13.90 -11.07
N THR A 28 -0.03 -12.78 -10.34
CA THR A 28 1.17 -12.07 -9.90
C THR A 28 2.08 -12.98 -9.05
N ALA A 29 1.51 -13.73 -8.12
CA ALA A 29 2.27 -14.71 -7.32
C ALA A 29 2.86 -15.83 -8.19
N ASP A 30 2.12 -16.36 -9.16
CA ASP A 30 2.63 -17.40 -10.07
C ASP A 30 3.84 -16.91 -10.87
N ARG A 31 3.79 -15.67 -11.37
CA ARG A 31 4.92 -15.05 -12.09
C ARG A 31 6.14 -14.87 -11.19
N ALA A 32 5.93 -14.43 -9.95
CA ALA A 32 7.01 -14.32 -8.97
C ALA A 32 7.63 -15.70 -8.64
N VAL A 33 6.81 -16.72 -8.44
CA VAL A 33 7.25 -18.11 -8.23
C VAL A 33 8.03 -18.63 -9.45
N GLN A 34 7.52 -18.39 -10.65
CA GLN A 34 8.19 -18.80 -11.89
C GLN A 34 9.55 -18.11 -12.06
N PHE A 35 9.65 -16.82 -11.74
CA PHE A 35 10.92 -16.10 -11.71
C PHE A 35 11.89 -16.77 -10.74
N LEU A 36 11.46 -17.05 -9.50
CA LEU A 36 12.31 -17.69 -8.50
C LEU A 36 12.77 -19.09 -8.93
N GLN A 37 11.94 -19.85 -9.64
CA GLN A 37 12.28 -21.17 -10.14
C GLN A 37 13.32 -21.15 -11.26
N THR A 38 13.21 -20.16 -12.16
CA THR A 38 13.98 -20.09 -13.41
C THR A 38 15.21 -19.19 -13.33
N HIS A 39 15.32 -18.36 -12.29
CA HIS A 39 16.46 -17.46 -12.06
C HIS A 39 17.81 -18.21 -11.98
N ASP A 40 18.85 -17.64 -12.61
CA ASP A 40 20.22 -18.16 -12.52
C ASP A 40 20.76 -17.96 -11.10
N ARG A 41 20.87 -19.07 -10.36
CA ARG A 41 21.33 -19.10 -8.96
C ARG A 41 22.72 -18.50 -8.73
N ARG A 42 23.50 -18.27 -9.78
CA ARG A 42 24.83 -17.65 -9.70
C ARG A 42 24.79 -16.12 -9.68
N GLN A 43 23.64 -15.52 -10.03
CA GLN A 43 23.45 -14.08 -10.07
C GLN A 43 22.59 -13.61 -8.88
N PRO A 44 22.83 -12.40 -8.34
CA PRO A 44 21.88 -11.78 -7.41
C PRO A 44 20.57 -11.45 -8.15
N PHE A 45 19.48 -11.26 -7.40
CA PHE A 45 18.23 -10.74 -7.94
C PHE A 45 17.68 -9.61 -7.06
N ALA A 46 16.91 -8.71 -7.70
CA ALA A 46 16.00 -7.79 -7.04
C ALA A 46 14.63 -7.95 -7.69
N LEU A 47 13.68 -8.57 -6.97
CA LEU A 47 12.35 -8.88 -7.48
C LEU A 47 11.33 -7.92 -6.87
N SER A 48 10.67 -7.12 -7.71
CA SER A 48 9.53 -6.29 -7.32
C SER A 48 8.24 -7.00 -7.68
N VAL A 49 7.41 -7.31 -6.68
CA VAL A 49 6.11 -7.95 -6.87
C VAL A 49 5.02 -6.96 -6.46
N SER A 50 4.37 -6.34 -7.45
CA SER A 50 3.36 -5.30 -7.22
C SER A 50 1.95 -5.88 -7.36
N PHE A 51 1.27 -6.09 -6.24
CA PHE A 51 -0.12 -6.49 -6.22
C PHE A 51 -1.02 -5.26 -6.43
N ASN A 52 -2.00 -5.37 -7.32
CA ASN A 52 -3.00 -4.31 -7.52
C ASN A 52 -4.11 -4.32 -6.47
N ALA A 53 -4.41 -5.48 -5.90
CA ALA A 53 -5.32 -5.55 -4.76
C ALA A 53 -4.69 -4.82 -3.56
N PRO A 54 -5.49 -4.23 -2.65
CA PRO A 54 -6.95 -4.20 -2.62
C PRO A 54 -7.54 -2.91 -3.24
N HIS A 55 -6.94 -2.37 -4.31
CA HIS A 55 -7.46 -1.16 -4.96
C HIS A 55 -8.94 -1.34 -5.37
N ALA A 56 -9.75 -0.30 -5.17
CA ALA A 56 -11.17 -0.33 -5.56
C ALA A 56 -11.36 -0.30 -7.08
N GLU A 57 -12.38 -0.99 -7.57
CA GLU A 57 -12.96 -0.80 -8.89
C GLU A 57 -13.91 0.38 -8.88
N ASP A 58 -13.69 1.34 -9.76
CA ASP A 58 -14.45 2.59 -9.80
C ASP A 58 -15.52 2.60 -10.89
N ILE A 59 -15.46 1.67 -11.85
CA ILE A 59 -16.44 1.58 -12.94
C ILE A 59 -17.71 0.86 -12.48
N ASP A 60 -17.55 -0.24 -11.72
CA ASP A 60 -18.65 -0.96 -11.11
C ASP A 60 -18.93 -0.37 -9.73
N HIS A 61 -20.02 0.39 -9.60
CA HIS A 61 -20.45 1.03 -8.36
C HIS A 61 -21.12 0.07 -7.35
N GLU A 62 -21.14 -1.23 -7.64
CA GLU A 62 -21.63 -2.25 -6.71
C GLU A 62 -20.50 -3.17 -6.24
N ASN A 63 -19.67 -3.66 -7.16
CA ASN A 63 -18.58 -4.60 -6.87
C ASN A 63 -17.21 -3.93 -6.85
N HIS A 64 -17.00 -3.03 -5.89
CA HIS A 64 -15.76 -2.28 -5.75
C HIS A 64 -14.53 -3.13 -5.42
N TYR A 65 -14.72 -4.29 -4.80
CA TYR A 65 -13.61 -5.08 -4.26
C TYR A 65 -13.75 -6.55 -4.68
N PRO A 66 -13.49 -6.89 -5.95
CA PRO A 66 -13.60 -8.27 -6.44
C PRO A 66 -12.51 -9.15 -5.81
N TRP A 67 -12.85 -9.97 -4.82
CA TRP A 67 -11.89 -10.83 -4.11
C TRP A 67 -11.72 -12.21 -4.76
N PRO A 68 -10.60 -12.93 -4.53
CA PRO A 68 -10.43 -14.30 -5.01
C PRO A 68 -11.51 -15.27 -4.46
N PRO A 69 -12.17 -16.11 -5.30
CA PRO A 69 -13.26 -16.99 -4.86
C PRO A 69 -12.92 -17.94 -3.70
N ALA A 70 -11.65 -18.29 -3.53
CA ALA A 70 -11.16 -19.08 -2.41
C ALA A 70 -11.47 -18.45 -1.02
N LEU A 71 -11.79 -17.16 -1.00
CA LEU A 71 -12.06 -16.38 0.22
C LEU A 71 -13.54 -16.08 0.43
N ASN A 72 -14.42 -16.72 -0.35
CA ASN A 72 -15.86 -16.66 -0.13
C ASN A 72 -16.19 -17.10 1.30
N GLY A 73 -17.11 -16.37 1.95
CA GLY A 73 -17.52 -16.65 3.32
C GLY A 73 -16.60 -16.08 4.41
N LEU A 74 -15.34 -15.76 4.09
CA LEU A 74 -14.42 -15.21 5.08
C LEU A 74 -14.94 -13.86 5.56
N TYR A 75 -14.96 -13.63 6.88
CA TYR A 75 -15.52 -12.42 7.50
C TYR A 75 -17.04 -12.25 7.42
N ASP A 76 -17.85 -13.23 6.99
CA ASP A 76 -19.32 -13.06 6.98
C ASP A 76 -19.92 -12.87 8.39
N ASN A 77 -19.29 -13.47 9.39
CA ASN A 77 -19.77 -13.43 10.78
C ASN A 77 -18.99 -12.43 11.67
N VAL A 78 -18.23 -11.52 11.07
CA VAL A 78 -17.46 -10.51 11.82
C VAL A 78 -18.29 -9.24 11.95
N ASP A 79 -18.43 -8.68 13.15
CA ASP A 79 -19.05 -7.36 13.29
C ASP A 79 -18.07 -6.29 12.80
N ILE A 80 -18.49 -5.54 11.78
CA ILE A 80 -17.67 -4.46 11.23
C ILE A 80 -17.89 -3.22 12.08
N LEU A 81 -16.81 -2.71 12.67
CA LEU A 81 -16.85 -1.46 13.42
C LEU A 81 -17.02 -0.27 12.47
N PRO A 82 -17.76 0.77 12.89
CA PRO A 82 -17.85 2.00 12.11
C PRO A 82 -16.46 2.60 11.87
N PRO A 83 -16.28 3.38 10.79
CA PRO A 83 -14.97 3.91 10.46
C PRO A 83 -14.49 4.84 11.57
N PRO A 84 -13.18 4.86 11.88
CA PRO A 84 -12.65 5.84 12.82
C PRO A 84 -12.87 7.25 12.25
N LEU A 85 -13.00 8.25 13.12
CA LEU A 85 -13.25 9.63 12.69
C LEU A 85 -14.49 9.76 11.78
N SER A 86 -15.50 8.93 12.02
CA SER A 86 -16.84 9.06 11.45
C SER A 86 -17.68 10.02 12.28
N GLY A 87 -18.43 10.91 11.65
CA GLY A 87 -19.35 11.82 12.34
C GLY A 87 -19.56 13.12 11.57
N ASP A 88 -20.78 13.69 11.71
CA ASP A 88 -21.15 14.95 11.06
C ASP A 88 -20.20 16.08 11.48
N ASP A 89 -19.74 16.12 12.74
CA ASP A 89 -18.80 17.12 13.24
C ASP A 89 -17.42 17.05 12.57
N VAL A 90 -16.90 15.83 12.34
CA VAL A 90 -15.63 15.62 11.65
C VAL A 90 -15.72 16.03 10.19
N PHE A 91 -16.84 15.71 9.53
CA PHE A 91 -17.09 16.08 8.14
C PHE A 91 -17.37 17.58 7.99
N ASP A 92 -18.16 18.17 8.87
CA ASP A 92 -18.51 19.59 8.85
C ASP A 92 -17.30 20.49 9.12
N ALA A 93 -16.32 20.00 9.87
CA ALA A 93 -15.04 20.67 10.08
C ALA A 93 -14.14 20.67 8.84
N GLN A 94 -14.46 19.91 7.79
CA GLN A 94 -13.69 19.92 6.54
C GLN A 94 -13.85 21.25 5.80
N PRO A 95 -12.83 21.71 5.07
CA PRO A 95 -12.98 22.79 4.10
C PRO A 95 -14.01 22.43 3.03
N ASP A 96 -14.76 23.42 2.53
CA ASP A 96 -15.86 23.18 1.59
C ASP A 96 -15.41 22.50 0.30
N PHE A 97 -14.21 22.80 -0.19
CA PHE A 97 -13.66 22.15 -1.38
C PHE A 97 -13.33 20.66 -1.17
N LEU A 98 -13.08 20.21 0.07
CA LEU A 98 -12.96 18.78 0.38
C LEU A 98 -14.33 18.10 0.48
N LYS A 99 -15.35 18.82 0.96
CA LYS A 99 -16.73 18.30 1.05
C LYS A 99 -17.36 18.02 -0.31
N THR A 100 -16.89 18.63 -1.39
CA THR A 100 -17.37 18.37 -2.77
C THR A 100 -16.39 17.57 -3.62
N SER A 101 -15.25 17.17 -3.04
CA SER A 101 -14.18 16.46 -3.73
C SER A 101 -14.58 15.07 -4.24
N LEU A 102 -13.76 14.50 -5.12
CA LEU A 102 -13.92 13.12 -5.59
C LEU A 102 -13.83 12.11 -4.43
N ASN A 103 -13.13 12.42 -3.33
CA ASN A 103 -13.14 11.59 -2.12
C ASN A 103 -14.55 11.43 -1.55
N ARG A 104 -15.33 12.53 -1.48
CA ARG A 104 -16.72 12.50 -1.01
C ARG A 104 -17.64 11.84 -2.02
N GLN A 105 -17.49 12.10 -3.31
CA GLN A 105 -18.30 11.44 -4.35
C GLN A 105 -18.14 9.92 -4.29
N ARG A 106 -16.90 9.44 -4.18
CA ARG A 106 -16.59 8.02 -4.02
C ARG A 106 -17.07 7.42 -2.70
N TRP A 107 -17.26 8.24 -1.66
CA TRP A 107 -17.88 7.78 -0.43
C TRP A 107 -19.35 7.41 -0.65
N PHE A 108 -20.10 8.17 -1.45
CA PHE A 108 -21.47 7.79 -1.82
C PHE A 108 -21.55 6.50 -2.64
N TRP A 109 -20.51 6.17 -3.39
CA TRP A 109 -20.47 4.91 -4.11
C TRP A 109 -20.28 3.73 -3.14
N ARG A 110 -19.45 3.91 -2.11
CA ARG A 110 -18.92 2.79 -1.31
C ARG A 110 -19.47 2.66 0.11
N TRP A 111 -19.84 3.74 0.78
CA TRP A 111 -19.90 3.78 2.24
C TRP A 111 -21.14 4.47 2.83
N ASP A 112 -22.00 5.08 2.01
CA ASP A 112 -23.10 5.96 2.46
C ASP A 112 -24.25 5.28 3.21
N THR A 113 -24.31 3.95 3.18
CA THR A 113 -25.23 3.18 4.03
C THR A 113 -24.46 2.13 4.84
N PRO A 114 -24.96 1.75 6.03
CA PRO A 114 -24.36 0.66 6.81
C PRO A 114 -24.19 -0.63 5.99
N GLU A 115 -25.14 -0.96 5.13
CA GLU A 115 -25.09 -2.16 4.29
C GLU A 115 -23.97 -2.08 3.25
N LYS A 116 -23.81 -0.93 2.56
CA LYS A 116 -22.69 -0.74 1.63
C LYS A 116 -21.36 -0.79 2.35
N TYR A 117 -21.28 -0.14 3.52
CA TYR A 117 -20.07 -0.11 4.33
C TYR A 117 -19.64 -1.51 4.75
N ASP A 118 -20.53 -2.27 5.39
CA ASP A 118 -20.28 -3.65 5.81
C ASP A 118 -19.88 -4.55 4.64
N ARG A 119 -20.64 -4.50 3.54
CA ARG A 119 -20.37 -5.30 2.33
C ARG A 119 -18.96 -5.02 1.80
N ASN A 120 -18.63 -3.74 1.64
CA ASN A 120 -17.38 -3.32 1.01
C ASN A 120 -16.17 -3.51 1.93
N ILE A 121 -16.30 -3.32 3.25
CA ILE A 121 -15.20 -3.61 4.18
C ILE A 121 -14.90 -5.11 4.23
N ARG A 122 -15.92 -5.98 4.28
CA ARG A 122 -15.71 -7.45 4.22
C ARG A 122 -15.02 -7.84 2.92
N ALA A 123 -15.46 -7.28 1.79
CA ALA A 123 -14.86 -7.52 0.48
C ALA A 123 -13.40 -7.03 0.41
N TYR A 124 -13.11 -5.84 0.93
CA TYR A 124 -11.76 -5.28 1.05
C TYR A 124 -10.83 -6.19 1.88
N TYR A 125 -11.29 -6.68 3.04
CA TYR A 125 -10.52 -7.62 3.86
C TYR A 125 -10.29 -8.96 3.16
N ARG A 126 -11.25 -9.46 2.38
CA ARG A 126 -11.02 -10.65 1.53
C ARG A 126 -9.93 -10.39 0.50
N MET A 127 -9.91 -9.24 -0.16
CA MET A 127 -8.82 -8.91 -1.09
C MET A 127 -7.45 -8.90 -0.39
N ILE A 128 -7.37 -8.34 0.82
CA ILE A 128 -6.14 -8.35 1.63
C ILE A 128 -5.72 -9.79 1.95
N SER A 129 -6.62 -10.63 2.44
CA SER A 129 -6.33 -12.05 2.68
C SER A 129 -5.90 -12.79 1.40
N GLY A 130 -6.38 -12.35 0.24
CA GLY A 130 -5.97 -12.88 -1.05
C GLY A 130 -4.52 -12.54 -1.38
N ILE A 131 -4.08 -11.33 -1.06
CA ILE A 131 -2.68 -10.92 -1.17
C ILE A 131 -1.82 -11.70 -0.17
N ASP A 132 -2.28 -11.85 1.07
CA ASP A 132 -1.57 -12.59 2.11
C ASP A 132 -1.30 -14.04 1.68
N GLN A 133 -2.32 -14.76 1.19
CA GLN A 133 -2.15 -16.11 0.64
C GLN A 133 -1.23 -16.13 -0.59
N ALA A 134 -1.36 -15.15 -1.49
CA ALA A 134 -0.52 -15.04 -2.69
C ALA A 134 0.96 -14.79 -2.33
N MET A 135 1.22 -13.95 -1.33
CA MET A 135 2.55 -13.70 -0.79
C MET A 135 3.11 -14.93 -0.08
N GLY A 136 2.29 -15.64 0.71
CA GLY A 136 2.67 -16.89 1.36
C GLY A 136 3.28 -17.88 0.37
N ARG A 137 2.65 -18.05 -0.80
CA ARG A 137 3.19 -18.91 -1.88
C ARG A 137 4.57 -18.49 -2.39
N VAL A 138 4.85 -17.19 -2.47
CA VAL A 138 6.18 -16.68 -2.89
C VAL A 138 7.22 -16.92 -1.80
N LEU A 139 6.85 -16.72 -0.53
CA LEU A 139 7.72 -16.97 0.61
C LEU A 139 8.03 -18.45 0.77
N ASP A 140 7.02 -19.32 0.66
CA ASP A 140 7.18 -20.78 0.68
C ASP A 140 8.11 -21.25 -0.44
N GLU A 141 8.02 -20.63 -1.61
CA GLU A 141 8.91 -20.95 -2.74
C GLU A 141 10.36 -20.54 -2.47
N LEU A 142 10.60 -19.39 -1.82
CA LEU A 142 11.94 -19.02 -1.35
C LEU A 142 12.50 -20.08 -0.38
N GLU A 143 11.67 -20.61 0.52
CA GLU A 143 12.07 -21.67 1.46
C GLU A 143 12.38 -22.97 0.72
N ARG A 144 11.47 -23.42 -0.15
CA ARG A 144 11.62 -24.65 -0.95
C ARG A 144 12.90 -24.63 -1.80
N LEU A 145 13.25 -23.47 -2.33
CA LEU A 145 14.45 -23.26 -3.14
C LEU A 145 15.72 -22.95 -2.32
N ASN A 146 15.63 -22.98 -0.98
CA ASN A 146 16.71 -22.63 -0.06
C ASN A 146 17.27 -21.20 -0.25
N LEU A 147 16.47 -20.29 -0.79
CA LEU A 147 16.82 -18.88 -0.94
C LEU A 147 16.46 -18.03 0.28
N ALA A 148 15.52 -18.50 1.11
CA ALA A 148 14.94 -17.71 2.19
C ALA A 148 15.96 -17.15 3.19
N LYS A 149 17.08 -17.84 3.45
CA LYS A 149 18.14 -17.37 4.38
C LYS A 149 19.00 -16.23 3.83
N ASN A 150 19.00 -16.03 2.52
CA ASN A 150 19.81 -15.01 1.84
C ASN A 150 18.94 -13.97 1.10
N THR A 151 17.64 -13.91 1.39
CA THR A 151 16.72 -12.99 0.75
C THR A 151 16.17 -12.03 1.78
N VAL A 152 16.39 -10.72 1.57
CA VAL A 152 15.71 -9.67 2.33
C VAL A 152 14.34 -9.45 1.71
N VAL A 153 13.30 -9.43 2.54
CA VAL A 153 11.93 -9.15 2.11
C VAL A 153 11.53 -7.76 2.64
N ILE A 154 11.09 -6.89 1.73
CA ILE A 154 10.51 -5.59 2.06
C ILE A 154 9.06 -5.63 1.58
N PHE A 155 8.12 -5.44 2.50
CA PHE A 155 6.69 -5.34 2.20
C PHE A 155 6.20 -3.92 2.55
N SER A 156 5.47 -3.30 1.63
CA SER A 156 4.88 -1.98 1.84
C SER A 156 3.68 -1.75 0.92
N SER A 157 3.09 -0.56 1.01
CA SER A 157 2.02 -0.08 0.14
C SER A 157 2.43 1.28 -0.46
N ASP A 158 1.81 1.65 -1.57
CA ASP A 158 2.03 2.92 -2.28
C ASP A 158 1.40 4.11 -1.54
N ASN A 159 0.22 3.92 -0.94
CA ASN A 159 -0.52 4.93 -0.19
C ASN A 159 -1.47 4.31 0.84
N GLY A 160 -1.97 5.11 1.78
CA GLY A 160 -3.04 4.71 2.68
C GLY A 160 -4.42 4.66 2.00
N VAL A 161 -5.47 4.46 2.79
CA VAL A 161 -6.88 4.53 2.36
C VAL A 161 -7.80 4.96 3.51
N TYR A 162 -8.78 5.83 3.24
CA TYR A 162 -9.71 6.34 4.27
C TYR A 162 -10.65 5.28 4.86
N LEU A 163 -11.09 4.32 4.05
CA LEU A 163 -12.07 3.30 4.44
C LEU A 163 -13.32 3.90 5.14
N GLY A 164 -13.81 5.05 4.66
CA GLY A 164 -14.98 5.72 5.24
C GLY A 164 -14.66 6.77 6.31
N SER A 165 -13.43 6.81 6.83
CA SER A 165 -12.99 7.83 7.79
C SER A 165 -13.20 9.23 7.21
N ARG A 166 -13.67 10.18 8.04
CA ARG A 166 -13.97 11.57 7.64
C ARG A 166 -14.99 11.67 6.51
N ASP A 167 -15.81 10.63 6.34
CA ASP A 167 -16.83 10.63 5.31
C ASP A 167 -16.24 10.68 3.88
N PHE A 168 -15.02 10.15 3.75
CA PHE A 168 -14.24 10.10 2.51
C PHE A 168 -13.92 8.66 2.09
N ALA A 169 -13.64 8.52 0.79
CA ALA A 169 -13.18 7.27 0.20
C ALA A 169 -11.90 7.47 -0.62
N GLY A 170 -11.13 6.39 -0.79
CA GLY A 170 -9.88 6.43 -1.54
C GLY A 170 -8.72 6.97 -0.70
N LYS A 171 -7.88 7.77 -1.34
CA LYS A 171 -6.70 8.49 -0.85
C LYS A 171 -6.71 9.86 -1.54
N TRP A 172 -5.67 10.68 -1.54
CA TRP A 172 -5.56 12.01 -2.22
C TRP A 172 -5.67 13.24 -1.30
N SER A 173 -5.37 13.09 -0.01
CA SER A 173 -5.21 14.28 0.85
C SER A 173 -4.05 14.10 1.82
N HIS A 174 -3.74 15.16 2.55
CA HIS A 174 -2.66 15.24 3.53
C HIS A 174 -2.94 14.46 4.83
N TYR A 175 -4.14 13.89 4.99
CA TYR A 175 -4.48 13.14 6.20
C TYR A 175 -3.70 11.83 6.33
N GLU A 176 -3.43 11.42 7.57
CA GLU A 176 -2.70 10.19 7.92
C GLU A 176 -3.29 8.94 7.26
N GLU A 177 -4.62 8.85 7.16
CA GLU A 177 -5.31 7.75 6.50
C GLU A 177 -4.93 7.62 5.03
N SER A 178 -4.53 8.71 4.36
CA SER A 178 -4.05 8.70 2.97
C SER A 178 -2.54 8.52 2.86
N LEU A 179 -1.77 8.93 3.87
CA LEU A 179 -0.31 8.98 3.83
C LEU A 179 0.36 7.74 4.43
N ARG A 180 -0.16 7.22 5.55
CA ARG A 180 0.49 6.19 6.35
C ARG A 180 0.26 4.80 5.74
N VAL A 181 1.35 4.08 5.54
CA VAL A 181 1.37 2.73 4.94
C VAL A 181 2.06 1.72 5.86
N PRO A 182 1.76 0.42 5.74
CA PRO A 182 2.58 -0.61 6.37
C PRO A 182 3.99 -0.61 5.75
N LEU A 183 5.00 -0.90 6.57
CA LEU A 183 6.35 -1.20 6.12
C LEU A 183 6.94 -2.30 7.01
N ILE A 184 7.30 -3.42 6.41
CA ILE A 184 7.93 -4.55 7.09
C ILE A 184 9.21 -4.89 6.35
N ILE A 185 10.33 -4.97 7.06
CA ILE A 185 11.63 -5.39 6.52
C ILE A 185 12.11 -6.60 7.31
N ARG A 186 12.28 -7.73 6.61
CA ARG A 186 12.83 -8.97 7.17
C ARG A 186 14.19 -9.24 6.54
N ASP A 187 15.26 -9.13 7.35
CA ASP A 187 16.61 -9.56 6.94
C ASP A 187 17.07 -10.80 7.73
N PRO A 188 17.00 -12.00 7.13
CA PRO A 188 17.44 -13.24 7.78
C PRO A 188 18.96 -13.39 7.92
N ARG A 189 19.74 -12.55 7.25
CA ARG A 189 21.21 -12.62 7.27
C ARG A 189 21.81 -12.08 8.57
N ARG A 190 21.03 -11.32 9.35
CA ARG A 190 21.44 -10.71 10.62
C ARG A 190 21.02 -11.50 11.86
N GLY A 191 20.50 -12.71 11.68
CA GLY A 191 19.91 -13.49 12.76
C GLY A 191 18.48 -13.06 13.10
N THR A 192 17.91 -13.65 14.13
CA THR A 192 16.50 -13.47 14.50
C THR A 192 16.29 -12.65 15.77
N ASP A 193 17.36 -12.20 16.44
CA ASP A 193 17.29 -11.53 17.74
C ASP A 193 16.50 -10.21 17.69
N ASN A 194 16.55 -9.54 16.53
CA ASN A 194 15.81 -8.31 16.25
C ASN A 194 14.51 -8.55 15.45
N TYR A 195 13.99 -9.78 15.40
CA TYR A 195 12.68 -10.03 14.79
C TYR A 195 11.54 -9.61 15.72
N GLY A 196 10.45 -9.11 15.12
CA GLY A 196 9.25 -8.72 15.86
C GLY A 196 9.34 -7.38 16.59
N HIS A 197 10.42 -6.62 16.40
CA HIS A 197 10.55 -5.28 16.95
C HIS A 197 9.86 -4.24 16.08
N THR A 198 9.25 -3.25 16.72
CA THR A 198 8.65 -2.09 16.06
C THR A 198 9.60 -0.89 16.11
N VAL A 199 9.58 -0.07 15.08
CA VAL A 199 10.38 1.15 14.97
C VAL A 199 9.43 2.32 14.75
N ASP A 200 9.43 3.27 15.68
CA ASP A 200 8.52 4.42 15.64
C ASP A 200 9.07 5.59 14.79
N ASN A 201 10.34 5.53 14.40
CA ASN A 201 10.97 6.54 13.54
C ASN A 201 10.27 6.65 12.18
N MET A 202 10.17 7.88 11.66
CA MET A 202 9.53 8.11 10.35
C MET A 202 10.29 7.46 9.21
N ALA A 203 9.64 6.52 8.53
CA ALA A 203 10.09 5.96 7.26
C ALA A 203 9.27 6.56 6.10
N LEU A 204 9.94 6.81 4.98
CA LEU A 204 9.34 7.36 3.77
C LEU A 204 9.55 6.38 2.61
N ASN A 205 8.69 6.44 1.58
CA ASN A 205 8.81 5.58 0.41
C ASN A 205 10.16 5.77 -0.32
N LEU A 206 10.76 6.96 -0.25
CA LEU A 206 12.10 7.27 -0.76
C LEU A 206 13.25 6.53 -0.01
N ASP A 207 12.99 6.02 1.18
CA ASP A 207 13.98 5.23 1.93
C ASP A 207 14.11 3.80 1.44
N ILE A 208 13.06 3.25 0.82
CA ILE A 208 13.07 1.89 0.27
C ILE A 208 14.18 1.71 -0.76
N PRO A 209 14.30 2.55 -1.83
CA PRO A 209 15.39 2.40 -2.78
C PRO A 209 16.77 2.68 -2.16
N ALA A 210 16.89 3.61 -1.20
CA ALA A 210 18.14 3.82 -0.45
C ALA A 210 18.55 2.56 0.34
N THR A 211 17.59 1.91 0.98
CA THR A 211 17.78 0.67 1.75
C THR A 211 18.20 -0.49 0.84
N ILE A 212 17.58 -0.63 -0.34
CA ILE A 212 17.95 -1.66 -1.33
C ILE A 212 19.40 -1.46 -1.81
N LEU A 213 19.82 -0.22 -2.09
CA LEU A 213 21.20 0.06 -2.51
C LEU A 213 22.21 -0.25 -1.40
N ASP A 214 21.91 0.12 -0.15
CA ASP A 214 22.75 -0.17 1.01
C ASP A 214 22.91 -1.69 1.22
N ILE A 215 21.80 -2.45 1.16
CA ILE A 215 21.82 -3.93 1.21
C ILE A 215 22.68 -4.53 0.10
N ALA A 216 22.67 -3.92 -1.09
CA ALA A 216 23.46 -4.35 -2.24
C ALA A 216 24.94 -3.89 -2.19
N GLY A 217 25.33 -3.08 -1.20
CA GLY A 217 26.66 -2.47 -1.12
C GLY A 217 26.93 -1.45 -2.23
N ILE A 218 25.87 -0.86 -2.81
CA ILE A 218 25.95 0.12 -3.89
C ILE A 218 25.89 1.51 -3.29
N LYS A 219 26.82 2.39 -3.69
CA LYS A 219 26.82 3.79 -3.27
C LYS A 219 25.54 4.49 -3.74
N GLN A 220 24.81 5.08 -2.79
CA GLN A 220 23.62 5.89 -3.08
C GLN A 220 23.97 7.10 -3.97
N PRO A 221 23.21 7.35 -5.05
CA PRO A 221 23.34 8.56 -5.85
C PRO A 221 23.06 9.83 -5.03
N VAL A 222 23.77 10.92 -5.31
CA VAL A 222 23.61 12.20 -4.59
C VAL A 222 22.20 12.79 -4.74
N SER A 223 21.49 12.47 -5.83
CA SER A 223 20.12 12.91 -6.07
C SER A 223 19.07 12.20 -5.20
N TYR A 224 19.42 11.07 -4.57
CA TYR A 224 18.47 10.35 -3.73
C TYR A 224 18.37 11.03 -2.36
N GLN A 225 17.15 11.41 -1.98
CA GLN A 225 16.85 12.05 -0.70
C GLN A 225 16.52 11.04 0.41
N GLY A 226 16.41 9.76 0.05
CA GLY A 226 16.23 8.63 0.96
C GLY A 226 17.38 8.44 1.95
N ARG A 227 17.06 7.85 3.10
CA ARG A 227 18.05 7.34 4.05
C ARG A 227 17.81 5.85 4.23
N SER A 228 18.87 5.07 4.25
CA SER A 228 18.75 3.61 4.44
C SER A 228 18.11 3.30 5.80
N LEU A 229 17.08 2.45 5.78
CA LEU A 229 16.46 1.86 6.97
C LEU A 229 17.20 0.62 7.45
N PHE A 230 18.25 0.20 6.73
CA PHE A 230 18.97 -1.01 7.02
C PHE A 230 19.60 -1.06 8.42
N PRO A 231 20.07 0.04 9.04
CA PRO A 231 20.54 0.00 10.43
C PRO A 231 19.47 -0.49 11.42
N PHE A 232 18.21 -0.11 11.23
CA PHE A 232 17.11 -0.48 12.12
C PHE A 232 16.87 -2.00 12.16
N THR A 233 17.17 -2.74 11.07
CA THR A 233 17.05 -4.21 11.06
C THR A 233 18.06 -4.91 11.99
N ALA A 234 19.11 -4.21 12.40
CA ALA A 234 20.07 -4.67 13.41
C ALA A 234 19.80 -4.09 14.80
N GLY A 235 18.67 -3.40 15.02
CA GLY A 235 18.39 -2.72 16.29
C GLY A 235 19.35 -1.56 16.57
N VAL A 236 19.99 -1.01 15.52
CA VAL A 236 20.89 0.13 15.67
C VAL A 236 20.07 1.41 15.73
N GLU A 237 20.23 2.16 16.81
CA GLU A 237 19.69 3.51 16.93
C GLU A 237 20.44 4.45 15.99
N VAL A 238 19.72 5.11 15.09
CA VAL A 238 20.30 6.07 14.15
C VAL A 238 20.10 7.48 14.72
N GLN A 239 21.21 8.10 15.11
CA GLN A 239 21.20 9.50 15.55
C GLN A 239 20.82 10.44 14.40
N ASP A 240 20.28 11.61 14.74
CA ASP A 240 19.84 12.64 13.79
C ASP A 240 18.87 12.11 12.73
N TRP A 241 17.94 11.23 13.11
CA TRP A 241 16.88 10.78 12.21
C TRP A 241 15.89 11.92 11.91
N ARG A 242 15.19 11.84 10.77
CA ARG A 242 14.22 12.88 10.40
C ARG A 242 13.04 12.89 11.37
N THR A 243 12.54 14.08 11.67
CA THR A 243 11.34 14.33 12.48
C THR A 243 10.23 15.02 11.68
N GLU A 244 10.45 15.25 10.38
CA GLU A 244 9.49 15.84 9.47
C GLU A 244 9.77 15.41 8.02
N PHE A 245 8.78 15.58 7.16
CA PHE A 245 8.93 15.41 5.72
C PHE A 245 7.94 16.26 4.93
N PHE A 246 8.32 16.52 3.68
CA PHE A 246 7.48 17.19 2.71
C PHE A 246 6.49 16.22 2.08
N ILE A 247 5.24 16.66 1.92
CA ILE A 247 4.15 15.93 1.28
C ILE A 247 3.58 16.74 0.14
N GLU A 248 3.20 16.08 -0.94
CA GLU A 248 2.56 16.74 -2.08
C GLU A 248 1.59 15.83 -2.83
N HIS A 249 0.62 16.46 -3.45
CA HIS A 249 -0.19 15.89 -4.51
C HIS A 249 -0.34 16.95 -5.60
N LEU A 250 0.41 16.78 -6.69
CA LEU A 250 0.44 17.72 -7.82
C LEU A 250 -0.25 17.16 -9.08
N MET A 251 -0.78 15.94 -9.01
CA MET A 251 -1.35 15.28 -10.19
C MET A 251 -2.72 15.86 -10.52
N GLU A 252 -2.95 16.12 -11.81
CA GLU A 252 -4.28 16.39 -12.34
C GLU A 252 -5.03 15.06 -12.51
N PHE A 253 -6.11 14.84 -11.76
CA PHE A 253 -6.89 13.62 -11.85
C PHE A 253 -8.40 13.86 -11.63
N GLY A 254 -9.15 13.86 -12.74
CA GLY A 254 -10.57 14.21 -12.74
C GLY A 254 -10.80 15.67 -12.32
N ASP A 255 -12.07 16.08 -12.22
CA ASP A 255 -12.39 17.50 -12.06
C ASP A 255 -12.42 17.99 -10.60
N ASN A 256 -12.08 17.16 -9.59
CA ASN A 256 -12.33 17.48 -8.17
C ASN A 256 -11.37 16.81 -7.18
N LEU A 257 -10.10 16.64 -7.52
CA LEU A 257 -9.05 16.30 -6.55
C LEU A 257 -8.13 17.49 -6.34
N PRO A 258 -8.22 18.17 -5.19
CA PRO A 258 -7.43 19.36 -4.93
C PRO A 258 -5.94 19.05 -4.80
N LYS A 259 -5.11 19.80 -5.53
CA LYS A 259 -3.66 19.73 -5.36
C LYS A 259 -3.24 20.42 -4.07
N TYR A 260 -2.21 19.85 -3.44
CA TYR A 260 -1.64 20.42 -2.22
C TYR A 260 -0.14 20.15 -2.13
N GLU A 261 0.51 21.00 -1.36
CA GLU A 261 1.87 20.79 -0.85
C GLU A 261 1.86 21.02 0.67
N GLY A 262 2.79 20.41 1.40
CA GLY A 262 2.75 20.49 2.85
C GLY A 262 3.95 19.91 3.55
N VAL A 263 3.95 20.03 4.87
CA VAL A 263 4.95 19.44 5.76
C VAL A 263 4.22 18.68 6.85
N ARG A 264 4.65 17.45 7.12
CA ARG A 264 4.17 16.64 8.23
C ARG A 264 5.32 16.41 9.20
N ASP A 265 5.13 16.81 10.45
CA ASP A 265 6.04 16.51 11.57
C ASP A 265 5.47 15.39 12.46
N GLU A 266 6.05 15.14 13.63
CA GLU A 266 5.61 14.07 14.54
C GLU A 266 4.19 14.27 15.10
N ARG A 267 3.68 15.51 15.06
CA ARG A 267 2.45 15.94 15.74
C ARG A 267 1.41 16.56 14.82
N MET A 268 1.85 17.24 13.77
CA MET A 268 1.06 18.16 12.97
C MET A 268 1.27 17.91 11.48
N VAL A 269 0.23 18.21 10.71
CA VAL A 269 0.32 18.35 9.26
C VAL A 269 -0.07 19.79 8.91
N TYR A 270 0.79 20.47 8.16
CA TYR A 270 0.46 21.70 7.45
C TYR A 270 0.29 21.36 5.98
N ALA A 271 -0.85 21.70 5.38
CA ALA A 271 -1.11 21.54 3.96
C ALA A 271 -1.63 22.85 3.37
N ARG A 272 -1.05 23.26 2.24
CA ARG A 272 -1.48 24.40 1.45
C ARG A 272 -2.11 23.90 0.15
N TYR A 273 -3.39 24.20 -0.03
CA TYR A 273 -4.14 23.96 -1.25
C TYR A 273 -4.07 25.19 -2.14
N PHE A 274 -3.01 25.26 -2.94
CA PHE A 274 -2.59 26.45 -3.67
C PHE A 274 -3.45 26.79 -4.90
N GLU A 275 -4.38 25.93 -5.29
CA GLU A 275 -5.34 26.17 -6.38
C GLU A 275 -6.72 26.66 -5.88
N GLN A 276 -6.91 26.80 -4.56
CA GLN A 276 -8.13 27.36 -3.99
C GLN A 276 -8.08 28.90 -3.99
N ASP A 277 -9.26 29.54 -4.04
CA ASP A 277 -9.41 31.00 -3.95
C ASP A 277 -10.35 31.38 -2.80
N PRO A 278 -9.84 31.97 -1.69
CA PRO A 278 -8.43 32.22 -1.41
C PRO A 278 -7.65 30.91 -1.22
N VAL A 279 -6.31 30.99 -1.31
CA VAL A 279 -5.43 29.87 -0.98
C VAL A 279 -5.76 29.39 0.43
N TYR A 280 -5.97 28.08 0.57
CA TYR A 280 -6.31 27.43 1.83
C TYR A 280 -5.08 26.76 2.45
#